data_AF-B0RCV8-F1
#
_entry.id   AF-B0RCV8-F1
#
_cell.length_a   1.000
_cell.length_b   1.000
_cell.length_c   1.000
_cell.angle_alpha   90.00
_cell.angle_beta   90.00
_cell.angle_gamma   90.00
#
_symmetry.space_group_name_H-M   'P 1'
#
loop_
_entity.id
_entity.type
_entity.pdbx_description
1 polymer ?
#
loop_
_entity_poly.entity_id
_entity_poly.type
_entity_poly.pdbx_seq_one_letter_code
_entity_poly.pdbx_strand_id
1 'polypeptide(L)'
;MATSSNMPPAIEGLPRAGVVDALRIAWWMRRGFWHGFQHCRRCARVVALYLAVAWWVLSLLVVVLHVVLVTCPWTRYYLSPDRDVVLALFGTRTGWHIGDHISAAPGTGRGRALRARLLPELLPIADARRVTIHATAASPELAALYMAELPGLVDVGGGTFRGRRLRRPPAG
;
A
#
# COMPACT_ATOMS: atom_id res chain seq x y z
N MET A 1 17.23 8.70 -8.27
CA MET A 1 16.95 9.85 -7.39
C MET A 1 15.57 10.39 -7.70
N ALA A 2 14.66 10.39 -6.72
CA ALA A 2 13.40 11.12 -6.82
C ALA A 2 13.71 12.62 -6.65
N THR A 3 13.09 13.47 -7.47
CA THR A 3 13.13 14.94 -7.26
C THR A 3 12.47 15.27 -5.93
N SER A 4 12.90 16.34 -5.24
CA SER A 4 12.37 16.73 -3.92
C SER A 4 10.84 16.89 -3.89
N SER A 5 10.24 17.25 -5.03
CA SER A 5 8.78 17.31 -5.25
C SER A 5 8.05 15.98 -5.06
N ASN A 6 8.73 14.85 -5.31
CA ASN A 6 8.15 13.51 -5.27
C ASN A 6 8.31 12.82 -3.91
N MET A 7 8.79 13.50 -2.87
CA MET A 7 8.80 12.95 -1.52
C MET A 7 7.38 12.94 -0.93
N PRO A 8 6.88 11.79 -0.44
CA PRO A 8 5.62 11.68 0.27
C PRO A 8 5.51 12.67 1.45
N PRO A 9 4.43 13.48 1.51
CA PRO A 9 4.27 14.49 2.57
C PRO A 9 3.95 13.85 3.93
N ALA A 10 4.18 14.57 5.03
CA ALA A 10 3.51 14.21 6.28
C ALA A 10 2.04 14.62 6.19
N ILE A 11 1.16 13.82 6.80
CA ILE A 11 -0.27 14.09 6.91
C ILE A 11 -0.59 14.18 8.39
N GLU A 12 -1.27 15.24 8.79
CA GLU A 12 -1.62 15.49 10.18
C GLU A 12 -2.52 14.38 10.72
N GLY A 13 -2.33 13.99 11.99
CA GLY A 13 -3.11 12.93 12.63
C GLY A 13 -2.81 11.49 12.17
N LEU A 14 -1.93 11.28 11.19
CA LEU A 14 -1.50 9.94 10.76
C LEU A 14 -0.04 9.68 11.15
N PRO A 15 0.22 8.81 12.15
CA PRO A 15 1.57 8.47 12.57
C PRO A 15 2.40 7.86 11.42
N ARG A 16 3.69 8.19 11.38
CA ARG A 16 4.65 7.53 10.50
C ARG A 16 5.12 6.22 11.15
N ALA A 17 5.15 5.13 10.39
CA ALA A 17 5.78 3.89 10.85
C ALA A 17 7.30 4.07 10.97
N GLY A 18 7.88 3.58 12.07
CA GLY A 18 9.31 3.58 12.33
C GLY A 18 9.92 2.18 12.29
N VAL A 19 11.20 2.07 12.64
CA VAL A 19 11.95 0.80 12.68
C VAL A 19 11.27 -0.22 13.59
N VAL A 20 10.73 0.22 14.72
CA VAL A 20 9.99 -0.64 15.67
C VAL A 20 8.75 -1.28 15.04
N ASP A 21 8.13 -0.62 14.05
CA ASP A 21 6.95 -1.14 13.36
C ASP A 21 7.31 -2.13 12.25
N ALA A 22 8.57 -2.21 11.78
CA ALA A 22 8.95 -3.10 10.68
C ALA A 22 8.67 -4.58 11.00
N LEU A 23 8.98 -5.02 12.22
CA LEU A 23 8.64 -6.37 12.71
C LEU A 23 7.13 -6.61 12.73
N ARG A 24 6.37 -5.60 13.14
CA ARG A 24 4.91 -5.65 13.22
C ARG A 24 4.29 -5.77 11.81
N ILE A 25 4.77 -4.95 10.87
CA ILE A 25 4.34 -4.98 9.47
C ILE A 25 4.66 -6.35 8.85
N ALA A 26 5.86 -6.88 9.06
CA ALA A 26 6.23 -8.21 8.60
C ALA A 26 5.30 -9.29 9.20
N TRP A 27 5.05 -9.25 10.51
CA TRP A 27 4.13 -10.17 11.17
C TRP A 27 2.71 -10.12 10.58
N TRP A 28 2.18 -8.92 10.32
CA TRP A 28 0.88 -8.76 9.69
C TRP A 28 0.85 -9.24 8.25
N MET A 29 1.94 -9.07 7.49
CA MET A 29 2.06 -9.58 6.14
C MET A 29 1.96 -11.11 6.10
N ARG A 30 2.64 -11.80 7.02
CA ARG A 30 2.49 -13.26 7.21
C ARG A 30 1.05 -13.65 7.49
N ARG A 31 0.38 -12.96 8.42
CA ARG A 31 -1.04 -13.20 8.74
C ARG A 31 -1.93 -12.96 7.53
N GLY A 32 -1.63 -11.95 6.72
CA GLY A 32 -2.31 -11.65 5.47
C GLY A 32 -2.24 -12.82 4.48
N PHE A 33 -1.07 -13.45 4.33
CA PHE A 33 -0.92 -14.64 3.49
C PHE A 33 -1.75 -15.82 4.00
N TRP A 34 -1.74 -16.08 5.31
CA TRP A 34 -2.56 -17.14 5.89
C TRP A 34 -4.06 -16.89 5.72
N HIS A 35 -4.50 -15.65 5.93
CA HIS A 35 -5.88 -15.24 5.66
C HIS A 35 -6.23 -15.42 4.19
N GLY A 36 -5.34 -15.03 3.27
CA GLY A 36 -5.52 -15.23 1.83
C GLY A 36 -5.64 -16.71 1.45
N PHE A 37 -4.85 -17.59 2.07
CA PHE A 37 -4.98 -19.03 1.88
C PHE A 37 -6.39 -19.52 2.27
N GLN A 38 -6.91 -19.07 3.42
CA GLN A 38 -8.22 -19.48 3.91
C GLN A 38 -9.37 -18.95 3.04
N HIS A 39 -9.30 -17.70 2.58
CA HIS A 39 -10.46 -16.98 2.02
C HIS A 39 -10.40 -16.73 0.50
N CYS A 40 -9.26 -16.92 -0.17
CA CYS A 40 -9.15 -16.70 -1.61
C CYS A 40 -9.60 -17.93 -2.44
N ARG A 41 -9.90 -17.66 -3.72
CA ARG A 41 -10.21 -18.67 -4.75
C ARG A 41 -8.96 -19.44 -5.19
N ARG A 42 -9.16 -20.66 -5.73
CA ARG A 42 -8.15 -21.70 -6.05
C ARG A 42 -6.72 -21.19 -6.36
N CYS A 43 -6.49 -20.46 -7.46
CA CYS A 43 -5.13 -20.04 -7.83
C CYS A 43 -4.50 -19.06 -6.82
N ALA A 44 -5.27 -18.07 -6.35
CA ALA A 44 -4.80 -17.13 -5.34
C ALA A 44 -4.54 -17.80 -3.99
N ARG A 45 -5.30 -18.86 -3.66
CA ARG A 45 -5.06 -19.71 -2.49
C ARG A 45 -3.71 -20.44 -2.57
N VAL A 46 -3.36 -21.02 -3.73
CA VAL A 46 -2.06 -21.69 -3.92
C VAL A 46 -0.90 -20.70 -3.79
N VAL A 47 -1.01 -19.53 -4.41
CA VAL A 47 0.00 -18.46 -4.26
C VAL A 47 0.13 -18.02 -2.80
N ALA A 48 -0.99 -17.81 -2.10
CA ALA A 48 -0.98 -17.43 -0.70
C ALA A 48 -0.36 -18.51 0.21
N LEU A 49 -0.64 -19.79 -0.06
CA LEU A 49 0.00 -20.91 0.65
C LEU A 49 1.50 -20.94 0.41
N TYR A 50 1.92 -20.84 -0.86
CA TYR A 50 3.33 -20.78 -1.22
C TYR A 50 4.05 -19.64 -0.49
N LEU A 51 3.48 -18.44 -0.49
CA LEU A 51 4.05 -17.28 0.23
C LEU A 51 4.06 -17.48 1.75
N ALA A 52 3.03 -18.13 2.32
CA ALA A 52 2.97 -18.44 3.74
C ALA A 52 4.04 -19.45 4.17
N VAL A 53 4.36 -20.43 3.31
CA VAL A 53 5.45 -21.41 3.55
C VAL A 53 6.81 -20.75 3.32
N ALA A 54 6.99 -20.05 2.21
CA ALA A 54 8.22 -19.34 1.87
C ALA A 54 8.60 -18.28 2.92
N TRP A 55 7.62 -17.79 3.70
CA TRP A 55 7.82 -16.86 4.81
C TRP A 55 8.91 -17.32 5.78
N TRP A 56 9.01 -18.61 6.08
CA TRP A 56 10.02 -19.11 7.02
C TRP A 56 11.45 -18.77 6.59
N VAL A 57 11.71 -18.82 5.28
CA VAL A 57 13.01 -18.46 4.70
C VAL A 57 13.13 -16.95 4.49
N LEU A 58 12.05 -16.30 4.04
CA LEU A 58 12.08 -14.90 3.62
C LEU A 58 11.89 -13.89 4.77
N SER A 59 11.48 -14.32 5.96
CA SER A 59 11.07 -13.42 7.05
C SER A 59 12.13 -12.39 7.42
N LEU A 60 13.40 -12.80 7.57
CA LEU A 60 14.49 -11.88 7.89
C LEU A 60 14.68 -10.83 6.79
N LEU A 61 14.66 -11.26 5.53
CA LEU A 61 14.75 -10.36 4.38
C LEU A 61 13.58 -9.37 4.34
N VAL A 62 12.36 -9.82 4.63
CA VAL A 62 11.17 -8.96 4.65
C VAL A 62 11.26 -7.93 5.78
N VAL A 63 11.77 -8.30 6.95
CA VAL A 63 11.99 -7.36 8.06
C VAL A 63 13.04 -6.33 7.67
N VAL A 64 14.20 -6.75 7.16
CA VAL A 64 15.26 -5.84 6.70
C VAL A 64 14.74 -4.90 5.61
N LEU A 65 14.00 -5.43 4.64
CA LEU A 65 13.37 -4.64 3.59
C LEU A 65 12.46 -3.56 4.19
N HIS A 66 11.60 -3.90 5.15
CA HIS A 66 10.74 -2.91 5.77
C HIS A 66 11.51 -1.91 6.64
N VAL A 67 12.58 -2.30 7.32
CA VAL A 67 13.47 -1.36 8.04
C VAL A 67 14.06 -0.34 7.07
N VAL A 68 14.53 -0.79 5.91
CA VAL A 68 15.01 0.09 4.84
C VAL A 68 13.86 0.98 4.34
N LEU A 69 12.71 0.41 4.01
CA LEU A 69 11.58 1.17 3.45
C LEU A 69 10.95 2.15 4.44
N VAL A 70 10.94 1.92 5.75
CA VAL A 70 10.43 2.91 6.72
C VAL A 70 11.44 4.03 6.99
N THR A 71 12.74 3.78 6.78
CA THR A 71 13.81 4.77 6.99
C THR A 71 14.14 5.57 5.71
N CYS A 72 13.83 5.05 4.53
CA CYS A 72 14.03 5.74 3.28
C CYS A 72 13.24 7.07 3.22
N PRO A 73 13.82 8.15 2.66
CA PRO A 73 13.16 9.45 2.58
C PRO A 73 12.13 9.53 1.44
N TRP A 74 12.28 8.72 0.39
CA TRP A 74 11.31 8.65 -0.72
C TRP A 74 10.12 7.75 -0.42
N THR A 75 9.95 7.27 0.82
CA THR A 75 8.87 6.39 1.22
C THR A 75 8.24 6.91 2.49
N ARG A 76 6.93 6.70 2.63
CA ARG A 76 6.23 6.99 3.88
C ARG A 76 5.15 5.97 4.13
N TYR A 77 5.26 5.32 5.28
CA TYR A 77 4.29 4.36 5.78
C TYR A 77 3.40 5.11 6.78
N TYR A 78 2.14 5.31 6.41
CA TYR A 78 1.12 5.90 7.28
C TYR A 78 0.47 4.79 8.09
N LEU A 79 0.49 4.93 9.41
CA LEU A 79 -0.23 4.05 10.32
C LEU A 79 -1.61 4.63 10.63
N SER A 80 -2.57 3.74 10.89
CA SER A 80 -3.78 4.12 11.62
C SER A 80 -3.40 4.64 13.02
N PRO A 81 -4.20 5.53 13.62
CA PRO A 81 -3.96 5.97 15.01
C PRO A 81 -3.90 4.81 16.01
N ASP A 82 -4.71 3.77 15.78
CA ASP A 82 -4.70 2.53 16.57
C ASP A 82 -3.49 1.62 16.28
N ARG A 83 -2.63 2.01 15.33
CA ARG A 83 -1.41 1.31 14.91
C ARG A 83 -1.63 -0.16 14.57
N ASP A 84 -2.69 -0.42 13.83
CA ASP A 84 -3.15 -1.76 13.44
C ASP A 84 -3.29 -1.94 11.92
N VAL A 85 -3.13 -0.87 11.15
CA VAL A 85 -3.07 -0.87 9.69
C VAL A 85 -2.00 0.08 9.21
N VAL A 86 -1.33 -0.29 8.13
CA VAL A 86 -0.37 0.56 7.43
C VAL A 86 -0.71 0.66 5.95
N LEU A 87 -0.34 1.80 5.35
CA LEU A 87 -0.37 2.06 3.92
C LEU A 87 0.91 2.80 3.55
N ALA A 88 1.62 2.32 2.54
CA ALA A 88 2.85 2.96 2.07
C ALA A 88 2.58 3.83 0.84
N LEU A 89 3.20 5.00 0.83
CA LEU A 89 3.34 5.85 -0.34
C LEU A 89 4.81 5.90 -0.74
N PHE A 90 5.10 5.51 -1.97
CA PHE A 90 6.45 5.49 -2.53
C PHE A 90 6.60 6.62 -3.55
N GLY A 91 7.55 7.52 -3.31
CA GLY A 91 8.04 8.48 -4.28
C GLY A 91 8.82 7.78 -5.38
N THR A 92 8.32 7.87 -6.60
CA THR A 92 8.94 7.32 -7.81
C THR A 92 9.33 8.46 -8.77
N ARG A 93 9.95 8.12 -9.90
CA ARG A 93 10.26 9.10 -10.95
C ARG A 93 9.00 9.65 -11.63
N THR A 94 7.92 8.87 -11.64
CA THR A 94 6.66 9.19 -12.35
C THR A 94 5.57 9.69 -11.41
N GLY A 95 5.88 9.92 -10.14
CA GLY A 95 4.96 10.39 -9.11
C GLY A 95 4.89 9.47 -7.90
N TRP A 96 3.76 9.45 -7.21
CA TRP A 96 3.59 8.65 -5.99
C TRP A 96 2.91 7.31 -6.30
N HIS A 97 3.41 6.22 -5.73
CA HIS A 97 2.78 4.91 -5.79
C HIS A 97 2.18 4.55 -4.43
N ILE A 98 0.88 4.26 -4.39
CA ILE A 98 0.21 3.73 -3.21
C ILE A 98 0.37 2.20 -3.21
N GLY A 99 0.89 1.67 -2.10
CA GLY A 99 1.10 0.23 -1.92
C GLY A 99 1.12 -0.20 -0.45
N ASP A 100 1.58 -1.43 -0.21
CA ASP A 100 1.71 -2.06 1.11
C ASP A 100 0.54 -1.81 2.06
N HIS A 101 -0.67 -2.11 1.59
CA HIS A 101 -1.85 -2.15 2.44
C HIS A 101 -1.81 -3.38 3.34
N ILE A 102 -1.26 -3.24 4.54
CA ILE A 102 -1.04 -4.35 5.47
C ILE A 102 -1.82 -4.06 6.76
N SER A 103 -2.55 -5.05 7.26
CA SER A 103 -3.43 -4.93 8.43
C SER A 103 -3.21 -6.07 9.42
N ALA A 104 -3.31 -5.76 10.71
CA ALA A 104 -3.36 -6.73 11.80
C ALA A 104 -4.57 -7.68 11.68
N ALA A 105 -5.66 -7.20 11.10
CA ALA A 105 -6.90 -7.94 10.87
C ALA A 105 -7.34 -7.79 9.41
N PRO A 106 -6.84 -8.64 8.50
CA PRO A 106 -7.28 -8.66 7.10
C PRO A 106 -8.79 -8.87 6.99
N GLY A 107 -9.42 -8.35 5.93
CA GLY A 107 -10.86 -8.52 5.67
C GLY A 107 -11.80 -7.61 6.46
N THR A 108 -11.31 -6.86 7.46
CA THR A 108 -12.14 -6.01 8.35
C THR A 108 -12.46 -4.62 7.79
N GLY A 109 -12.04 -4.30 6.56
CA GLY A 109 -12.24 -2.97 5.97
C GLY A 109 -11.36 -1.85 6.55
N ARG A 110 -10.49 -2.12 7.55
CA ARG A 110 -9.64 -1.08 8.15
C ARG A 110 -8.67 -0.40 7.19
N GLY A 111 -8.21 -1.11 6.14
CA GLY A 111 -7.44 -0.51 5.05
C GLY A 111 -8.21 0.58 4.29
N ARG A 112 -9.51 0.37 4.07
CA ARG A 112 -10.41 1.37 3.50
C ARG A 112 -10.59 2.55 4.45
N ALA A 113 -10.75 2.30 5.75
CA ALA A 113 -10.85 3.36 6.74
C ALA A 113 -9.59 4.25 6.79
N LEU A 114 -8.39 3.65 6.72
CA LEU A 114 -7.14 4.42 6.65
C LEU A 114 -7.07 5.26 5.36
N ARG A 115 -7.45 4.69 4.20
CA ARG A 115 -7.51 5.45 2.94
C ARG A 115 -8.51 6.61 3.01
N ALA A 116 -9.68 6.40 3.61
CA ALA A 116 -10.69 7.44 3.76
C ALA A 116 -10.20 8.64 4.60
N ARG A 117 -9.24 8.43 5.52
CA ARG A 117 -8.57 9.51 6.25
C ARG A 117 -7.41 10.12 5.47
N LEU A 118 -6.61 9.28 4.80
CA LEU A 118 -5.41 9.71 4.10
C LEU A 118 -5.70 10.50 2.81
N LEU A 119 -6.63 10.01 1.98
CA LEU A 119 -6.85 10.54 0.63
C LEU A 119 -7.32 12.00 0.62
N PRO A 120 -8.29 12.44 1.45
CA PRO A 120 -8.74 13.84 1.44
C PRO A 120 -7.61 14.85 1.69
N GLU A 121 -6.64 14.50 2.54
CA GLU A 121 -5.47 15.34 2.82
C GLU A 121 -4.37 15.19 1.76
N LEU A 122 -4.19 13.99 1.22
CA LEU A 122 -3.13 13.69 0.26
C LEU A 122 -3.41 14.29 -1.13
N LEU A 123 -4.67 14.28 -1.58
CA LEU A 123 -5.04 14.67 -2.94
C LEU A 123 -4.76 16.15 -3.25
N PRO A 124 -5.15 17.13 -2.40
CA PRO A 124 -4.81 18.54 -2.63
C PRO A 124 -3.30 18.78 -2.73
N ILE A 125 -2.51 18.04 -1.94
CA ILE A 125 -1.04 18.14 -1.99
C ILE A 125 -0.51 17.57 -3.30
N ALA A 126 -1.05 16.42 -3.75
CA ALA A 126 -0.68 15.84 -5.03
C ALA A 126 -1.01 16.80 -6.19
N ASP A 127 -2.17 17.44 -6.14
CA ASP A 127 -2.64 18.39 -7.15
C ASP A 127 -1.77 19.65 -7.17
N ALA A 128 -1.53 20.27 -6.02
CA ALA A 128 -0.65 21.44 -5.89
C ALA A 128 0.78 21.17 -6.38
N ARG A 129 1.30 19.96 -6.16
CA ARG A 129 2.64 19.55 -6.61
C ARG A 129 2.67 18.97 -8.02
N ARG A 130 1.52 18.89 -8.70
CA ARG A 130 1.35 18.23 -10.01
C ARG A 130 1.88 16.80 -10.04
N VAL A 131 1.68 16.06 -8.95
CA VAL A 131 2.13 14.68 -8.80
C VAL A 131 1.04 13.72 -9.24
N THR A 132 1.40 12.79 -10.15
CA THR A 132 0.52 11.68 -10.52
C THR A 132 0.54 10.61 -9.42
N ILE A 133 -0.63 10.10 -9.06
CA ILE A 133 -0.76 8.97 -8.13
C ILE A 133 -0.95 7.68 -8.94
N HIS A 134 -0.21 6.64 -8.57
CA HIS A 134 -0.25 5.31 -9.15
C HIS A 134 -0.68 4.31 -8.08
N ALA A 135 -1.38 3.26 -8.47
CA ALA A 135 -1.68 2.13 -7.60
C ALA A 135 -1.74 0.83 -8.40
N THR A 136 -1.61 -0.30 -7.72
CA THR A 136 -1.83 -1.62 -8.31
C THR A 136 -2.92 -2.34 -7.54
N ALA A 137 -3.91 -2.85 -8.26
CA ALA A 137 -4.92 -3.75 -7.71
C ALA A 137 -4.61 -5.19 -8.12
N ALA A 138 -4.78 -6.15 -7.21
CA ALA A 138 -4.55 -7.57 -7.48
C ALA A 138 -5.64 -8.22 -8.35
N SER A 139 -6.80 -7.57 -8.49
CA SER A 139 -7.92 -8.03 -9.32
C SER A 139 -8.75 -6.86 -9.88
N PRO A 140 -9.56 -7.07 -10.92
CA PRO A 140 -10.48 -6.06 -11.46
C PRO A 140 -11.50 -5.57 -10.44
N GLU A 141 -12.00 -6.44 -9.56
CA GLU A 141 -12.96 -6.07 -8.52
C GLU A 141 -12.32 -5.12 -7.50
N LEU A 142 -11.07 -5.38 -7.10
CA LEU A 142 -10.33 -4.49 -6.22
C LEU A 142 -9.99 -3.16 -6.92
N ALA A 143 -9.74 -3.21 -8.23
CA ALA A 143 -9.52 -2.01 -9.04
C ALA A 143 -10.75 -1.09 -9.03
N ALA A 144 -11.94 -1.67 -9.24
CA ALA A 144 -13.20 -0.94 -9.18
C ALA A 144 -13.44 -0.33 -7.80
N LEU A 145 -13.12 -1.05 -6.72
CA LEU A 145 -13.20 -0.50 -5.35
C LEU A 145 -12.26 0.70 -5.16
N TYR A 146 -11.02 0.62 -5.62
CA TYR A 146 -10.08 1.73 -5.51
C TYR A 146 -10.51 2.93 -6.35
N MET A 147 -11.07 2.72 -7.54
CA MET A 147 -11.62 3.80 -8.37
C MET A 147 -12.84 4.47 -7.74
N ALA A 148 -13.66 3.72 -7.01
CA ALA A 148 -14.78 4.28 -6.25
C ALA A 148 -14.31 5.06 -5.01
N GLU A 149 -13.17 4.69 -4.42
CA GLU A 149 -12.61 5.34 -3.23
C GLU A 149 -11.76 6.58 -3.55
N LEU A 150 -11.08 6.62 -4.70
CA LEU A 150 -10.12 7.66 -5.08
C LEU A 150 -10.62 8.44 -6.31
N PRO A 151 -11.11 9.68 -6.14
CA PRO A 151 -11.59 10.50 -7.26
C PRO A 151 -10.51 10.74 -8.33
N GLY A 152 -10.88 10.48 -9.59
CA GLY A 152 -10.00 10.65 -10.75
C GLY A 152 -9.02 9.50 -10.98
N LEU A 153 -9.08 8.43 -10.18
CA LEU A 153 -8.29 7.22 -10.42
C LEU A 153 -8.91 6.45 -11.59
N VAL A 154 -8.09 6.17 -12.60
CA VAL A 154 -8.51 5.41 -13.78
C VAL A 154 -7.65 4.17 -13.96
N ASP A 155 -8.26 3.14 -14.53
CA ASP A 155 -7.57 1.91 -14.94
C ASP A 155 -6.82 2.14 -16.25
N VAL A 156 -5.50 1.91 -16.22
CA VAL A 156 -4.60 2.08 -17.37
C VAL A 156 -4.12 0.74 -17.95
N GLY A 157 -4.75 -0.37 -17.56
CA GLY A 157 -4.58 -1.68 -18.17
C GLY A 157 -4.01 -2.76 -17.26
N GLY A 158 -3.55 -3.85 -17.87
CA GLY A 158 -3.06 -5.03 -17.16
C GLY A 158 -1.84 -4.76 -16.28
N GLY A 159 -1.85 -5.32 -15.07
CA GLY A 159 -0.72 -5.49 -14.18
C GLY A 159 -0.26 -6.96 -14.13
N THR A 160 0.48 -7.34 -13.09
CA THR A 160 0.96 -8.72 -12.92
C THR A 160 -0.21 -9.69 -12.71
N PHE A 161 -0.20 -10.82 -13.42
CA PHE A 161 -1.31 -11.81 -13.44
C PHE A 161 -2.65 -11.18 -13.83
N ARG A 162 -3.65 -11.23 -12.93
CA ARG A 162 -4.98 -10.62 -13.10
C ARG A 162 -5.05 -9.20 -12.53
N GLY A 163 -3.91 -8.65 -12.11
CA GLY A 163 -3.85 -7.32 -11.54
C GLY A 163 -4.17 -6.23 -12.56
N ARG A 164 -4.52 -5.05 -12.05
CA ARG A 164 -4.79 -3.84 -12.83
C ARG A 164 -3.87 -2.72 -12.35
N ARG A 165 -3.33 -1.95 -13.29
CA ARG A 165 -2.56 -0.73 -13.01
C ARG A 165 -3.51 0.44 -13.02
N LEU A 166 -3.43 1.28 -12.01
CA LEU A 166 -4.29 2.44 -11.82
C LEU A 166 -3.46 3.71 -11.79
N ARG A 167 -3.99 4.77 -12.36
CA ARG A 167 -3.35 6.09 -12.42
C ARG A 167 -4.36 7.19 -12.17
N ARG A 168 -4.01 8.18 -11.36
CA ARG A 168 -4.76 9.40 -11.15
C ARG A 168 -3.87 10.59 -11.50
N PRO A 169 -4.13 11.29 -12.61
CA PRO A 169 -3.42 12.53 -12.92
C PRO A 169 -3.74 13.60 -11.86
N PRO A 170 -2.89 14.63 -11.70
CA PRO A 170 -3.25 15.78 -10.88
C PRO A 170 -4.46 16.49 -11.49
N ALA A 171 -5.35 17.00 -10.63
CA ALA A 171 -6.40 17.93 -11.04
C ALA A 171 -5.78 19.27 -11.46
N GLY A 172 -6.40 19.91 -12.45
CA GLY A 172 -6.00 21.21 -13.00
C GLY A 172 -6.37 22.39 -12.11
#